data_AF-B3SFR0-F1
#
_entry.id   AF-B3SFR0-F1
#
_cell.length_a   1.000
_cell.length_b   1.000
_cell.length_c   1.000
_cell.angle_alpha   90.00
_cell.angle_beta   90.00
_cell.angle_gamma   90.00
#
_symmetry.space_group_name_H-M   'P 1'
#
loop_
_entity.id
_entity.type
_entity.pdbx_description
1 polymer ?
#
loop_
_entity_poly.entity_id
_entity_poly.type
_entity_poly.pdbx_seq_one_letter_code
_entity_poly.pdbx_strand_id
1 'polypeptide(L)'
;MSFNIFDNSTSFKIGKLLDKILNKKIFKNEILINTEGKRLEEINVQTVKYGKEIPIVYGRVKLAGNIIWDSGLKELKKIITKSSNNSNQEIEYNYTKYEYKISLAIALCEGEIDYVSRIWINDIIIDKSLYNIRVYRGSENQMPDSLIEKVEGKGCTTAFRGIAYIVFEDFPISKFKNKIPKFHFEVIKNDNSKNTDSLQNLISSVVIIPGSGEYVYDTTVQTKSYYKNEPYEYEEVKINCNTEH
;
A
#
# COMPACT_ATOMS: atom_id res chain seq x y z
N MET A 1 -16.46 -32.74 -42.81
CA MET A 1 -17.10 -32.12 -41.64
C MET A 1 -16.20 -32.40 -40.45
N SER A 2 -15.53 -31.35 -39.99
CA SER A 2 -14.47 -31.38 -38.98
C SER A 2 -15.05 -31.65 -37.59
N PHE A 3 -14.37 -32.46 -36.76
CA PHE A 3 -14.48 -32.37 -35.30
C PHE A 3 -13.13 -32.71 -34.66
N ASN A 4 -12.41 -31.66 -34.27
CA ASN A 4 -11.26 -31.67 -33.35
C ASN A 4 -11.81 -31.61 -31.92
N ILE A 5 -11.68 -32.68 -31.12
CA ILE A 5 -11.81 -32.58 -29.66
C ILE A 5 -10.96 -33.69 -29.02
N PHE A 6 -9.72 -33.39 -28.63
CA PHE A 6 -9.09 -33.99 -27.45
C PHE A 6 -8.09 -32.99 -26.87
N ASP A 7 -8.50 -32.35 -25.77
CA ASP A 7 -7.76 -31.35 -25.02
C ASP A 7 -6.48 -31.92 -24.40
N ASN A 8 -5.35 -31.24 -24.62
CA ASN A 8 -4.02 -31.52 -24.02
C ASN A 8 -3.96 -31.42 -22.48
N SER A 9 -5.07 -31.13 -21.79
CA SER A 9 -5.10 -30.90 -20.33
C SER A 9 -5.37 -32.17 -19.51
N THR A 10 -6.00 -33.19 -20.09
CA THR A 10 -6.33 -34.45 -19.41
C THR A 10 -5.14 -35.41 -19.36
N SER A 11 -4.33 -35.46 -20.43
CA SER A 11 -3.11 -36.26 -20.52
C SER A 11 -2.06 -35.85 -19.46
N PHE A 12 -1.90 -34.55 -19.22
CA PHE A 12 -0.96 -34.02 -18.22
C PHE A 12 -1.36 -34.35 -16.77
N LYS A 13 -2.67 -34.48 -16.49
CA LYS A 13 -3.17 -34.84 -15.14
C LYS A 13 -3.00 -36.32 -14.84
N ILE A 14 -3.18 -37.19 -15.83
CA ILE A 14 -3.04 -38.64 -15.68
C ILE A 14 -1.55 -39.02 -15.55
N GLY A 15 -0.66 -38.38 -16.33
CA GLY A 15 0.79 -38.56 -16.21
C GLY A 15 1.32 -38.20 -14.81
N LYS A 16 0.87 -37.07 -14.23
CA LYS A 16 1.26 -36.68 -12.85
C LYS A 16 0.71 -37.60 -11.76
N LEU A 17 -0.40 -38.29 -12.01
CA LEU A 17 -0.99 -39.21 -11.03
C LEU A 17 -0.26 -40.56 -11.03
N LEU A 18 0.11 -41.05 -12.22
CA LEU A 18 0.87 -42.30 -12.38
C LEU A 18 2.29 -42.19 -11.80
N ASP A 19 2.98 -41.06 -12.02
CA ASP A 19 4.28 -40.79 -11.40
C ASP A 19 4.21 -40.76 -9.86
N LYS A 20 3.12 -40.24 -9.29
CA LYS A 20 2.91 -40.23 -7.83
C LYS A 20 2.75 -41.63 -7.24
N ILE A 21 2.16 -42.56 -7.98
CA ILE A 21 1.92 -43.93 -7.51
C ILE A 21 3.18 -44.79 -7.68
N LEU A 22 3.91 -44.63 -8.79
CA LEU A 22 5.15 -45.37 -9.02
C LEU A 22 6.26 -44.97 -8.04
N ASN A 23 6.43 -43.67 -7.76
CA ASN A 23 7.48 -43.21 -6.82
C ASN A 23 7.24 -43.66 -5.37
N LYS A 24 5.99 -43.95 -4.98
CA LYS A 24 5.64 -44.37 -3.61
C LYS A 24 6.15 -45.78 -3.25
N LYS A 25 6.46 -46.62 -4.25
CA LYS A 25 6.88 -48.01 -4.01
C LYS A 25 8.41 -48.20 -3.96
N ILE A 26 9.20 -47.24 -4.44
CA ILE A 26 10.64 -47.44 -4.67
C ILE A 26 11.52 -46.80 -3.59
N PHE A 27 11.06 -45.78 -2.86
CA PHE A 27 11.89 -45.08 -1.87
C PHE A 27 11.30 -45.19 -0.45
N LYS A 28 11.96 -45.99 0.39
CA LYS A 28 11.63 -46.19 1.82
C LYS A 28 12.54 -45.38 2.76
N ASN A 29 13.09 -44.26 2.30
CA ASN A 29 13.83 -43.30 3.12
C ASN A 29 13.37 -41.88 2.76
N GLU A 30 13.00 -41.11 3.78
CA GLU A 30 12.75 -39.66 3.81
C GLU A 30 12.28 -39.02 2.49
N ILE A 31 10.95 -38.96 2.32
CA ILE A 31 10.32 -38.38 1.15
C ILE A 31 10.30 -36.85 1.29
N LEU A 32 11.36 -36.19 0.82
CA LEU A 32 11.40 -34.73 0.63
C LEU A 32 10.65 -34.37 -0.65
N ILE A 33 9.46 -33.79 -0.52
CA ILE A 33 8.69 -33.29 -1.68
C ILE A 33 8.93 -31.79 -1.80
N ASN A 34 9.80 -31.41 -2.74
CA ASN A 34 10.00 -30.02 -3.12
C ASN A 34 8.96 -29.60 -4.16
N THR A 35 8.12 -28.61 -3.81
CA THR A 35 7.13 -28.06 -4.75
C THR A 35 7.34 -26.56 -4.91
N GLU A 36 7.55 -26.11 -6.15
CA GLU A 36 7.65 -24.69 -6.49
C GLU A 36 6.30 -24.14 -6.95
N GLY A 37 5.92 -22.96 -6.46
CA GLY A 37 4.73 -22.24 -6.92
C GLY A 37 4.92 -21.54 -8.28
N LYS A 38 3.82 -21.05 -8.86
CA LYS A 38 3.84 -20.26 -10.11
C LYS A 38 4.68 -18.99 -9.93
N ARG A 39 5.74 -18.84 -10.72
CA ARG A 39 6.56 -17.61 -10.77
C ARG A 39 5.87 -16.53 -11.61
N LEU A 40 6.17 -15.26 -11.34
CA LEU A 40 5.72 -14.16 -12.19
C LEU A 40 6.83 -13.80 -13.17
N GLU A 41 6.54 -14.01 -14.45
CA GLU A 41 7.48 -13.75 -15.54
C GLU A 41 7.46 -12.26 -15.95
N GLU A 42 6.30 -11.57 -15.86
CA GLU A 42 6.17 -10.16 -16.23
C GLU A 42 5.15 -9.41 -15.39
N ILE A 43 5.44 -8.14 -15.06
CA ILE A 43 4.46 -7.21 -14.48
C ILE A 43 3.69 -6.56 -15.62
N ASN A 44 2.37 -6.69 -15.60
CA ASN A 44 1.51 -5.86 -16.44
C ASN A 44 1.27 -4.52 -15.73
N VAL A 45 2.06 -3.50 -16.06
CA VAL A 45 2.08 -2.18 -15.40
C VAL A 45 0.96 -1.30 -15.97
N GLN A 46 -0.24 -1.34 -15.40
CA GLN A 46 -1.39 -0.56 -15.90
C GLN A 46 -1.31 0.96 -15.64
N THR A 47 -0.34 1.44 -14.85
CA THR A 47 -0.25 2.83 -14.37
C THR A 47 0.85 3.68 -15.02
N VAL A 48 1.70 3.11 -15.88
CA VAL A 48 2.69 3.89 -16.65
C VAL A 48 2.06 4.26 -17.98
N LYS A 49 1.61 5.50 -18.13
CA LYS A 49 1.16 6.04 -19.41
C LYS A 49 2.05 7.21 -19.82
N TYR A 50 2.73 7.06 -20.94
CA TYR A 50 3.39 8.17 -21.61
C TYR A 50 2.33 9.14 -22.16
N GLY A 51 2.60 10.44 -22.09
CA GLY A 51 1.71 11.48 -22.60
C GLY A 51 0.53 11.84 -21.69
N LYS A 52 0.54 11.42 -20.42
CA LYS A 52 -0.41 11.91 -19.42
C LYS A 52 -0.05 13.35 -19.04
N GLU A 53 -1.05 14.22 -18.88
CA GLU A 53 -0.84 15.59 -18.43
C GLU A 53 -0.23 15.66 -17.02
N ILE A 54 0.58 16.68 -16.77
CA ILE A 54 1.06 17.03 -15.43
C ILE A 54 0.03 17.99 -14.81
N PRO A 55 -0.68 17.60 -13.75
CA PRO A 55 -1.73 18.46 -13.20
C PRO A 55 -1.12 19.61 -12.41
N ILE A 56 -1.73 20.79 -12.54
CA ILE A 56 -1.49 21.94 -11.67
C ILE A 56 -2.63 21.98 -10.66
N VAL A 57 -2.30 21.97 -9.37
CA VAL A 57 -3.29 21.94 -8.29
C VAL A 57 -3.11 23.07 -7.30
N TYR A 58 -4.22 23.47 -6.68
CA TYR A 58 -4.29 24.45 -5.60
C TYR A 58 -5.27 23.94 -4.53
N GLY A 59 -4.95 24.18 -3.26
CA GLY A 59 -5.70 23.66 -2.12
C GLY A 59 -5.47 22.17 -1.87
N ARG A 60 -6.51 21.48 -1.39
CA ARG A 60 -6.48 20.06 -1.01
C ARG A 60 -7.21 19.21 -2.05
N VAL A 61 -6.48 18.42 -2.82
CA VAL A 61 -7.01 17.68 -3.98
C VAL A 61 -6.60 16.21 -3.93
N LYS A 62 -7.51 15.30 -4.32
CA LYS A 62 -7.20 13.88 -4.55
C LYS A 62 -6.78 13.67 -6.00
N LEU A 63 -5.57 13.15 -6.23
CA LEU A 63 -4.99 12.90 -7.54
C LEU A 63 -4.62 11.44 -7.74
N ALA A 64 -4.71 10.97 -8.99
CA ALA A 64 -4.16 9.67 -9.39
C ALA A 64 -2.71 9.85 -9.84
N GLY A 65 -1.77 9.27 -9.09
CA GLY A 65 -0.35 9.37 -9.39
C GLY A 65 0.03 8.67 -10.69
N ASN A 66 1.08 9.16 -11.36
CA ASN A 66 1.66 8.53 -12.55
C ASN A 66 3.04 7.97 -12.21
N ILE A 67 3.32 6.71 -12.53
CA ILE A 67 4.65 6.12 -12.28
C ILE A 67 5.63 6.71 -13.30
N ILE A 68 6.74 7.27 -12.80
CA ILE A 68 7.79 7.90 -13.62
C ILE A 68 9.10 7.10 -13.61
N TRP A 69 9.27 6.21 -12.63
CA TRP A 69 10.43 5.33 -12.53
C TRP A 69 10.06 4.08 -11.72
N ASP A 70 10.70 2.96 -12.04
CA ASP A 70 10.65 1.73 -11.25
C ASP A 70 12.02 1.03 -11.23
N SER A 71 12.27 0.24 -10.18
CA SER A 71 13.51 -0.53 -10.04
C SER A 71 13.49 -1.90 -10.73
N GLY A 72 12.39 -2.27 -11.39
CA GLY A 72 12.07 -3.66 -11.71
C GLY A 72 11.72 -4.54 -10.49
N LEU A 73 11.33 -5.79 -10.76
CA LEU A 73 10.95 -6.77 -9.73
C LEU A 73 12.16 -7.29 -8.96
N LYS A 74 12.04 -7.30 -7.63
CA LYS A 74 12.94 -7.99 -6.72
C LYS A 74 12.23 -9.21 -6.14
N GLU A 75 12.73 -10.40 -6.49
CA GLU A 75 12.23 -11.67 -5.97
C GLU A 75 12.89 -12.03 -4.64
N LEU A 76 12.09 -12.41 -3.66
CA LEU A 76 12.52 -12.95 -2.37
C LEU A 76 12.01 -14.39 -2.24
N LYS A 77 12.95 -15.33 -2.24
CA LYS A 77 12.65 -16.76 -2.07
C LYS A 77 12.49 -17.09 -0.58
N LYS A 78 11.31 -17.52 -0.15
CA LYS A 78 11.03 -17.99 1.21
C LYS A 78 10.74 -19.48 1.19
N ILE A 79 11.63 -20.28 1.76
CA ILE A 79 11.44 -21.72 1.91
C ILE A 79 10.65 -21.96 3.20
N ILE A 80 9.50 -22.62 3.09
CA ILE A 80 8.67 -23.03 4.23
C ILE A 80 8.70 -24.55 4.30
N THR A 81 9.33 -25.06 5.34
CA THR A 81 9.35 -26.48 5.68
C THR A 81 8.17 -26.81 6.58
N LYS A 82 7.35 -27.78 6.20
CA LYS A 82 6.27 -28.32 7.02
C LYS A 82 6.48 -29.82 7.20
N SER A 83 6.71 -30.25 8.43
CA SER A 83 6.66 -31.66 8.80
C SER A 83 5.22 -32.05 9.15
N SER A 84 4.76 -33.18 8.61
CA SER A 84 3.50 -33.80 9.00
C SER A 84 3.79 -35.20 9.49
N ASN A 85 3.37 -35.49 10.72
CA ASN A 85 3.46 -36.82 11.29
C ASN A 85 2.12 -37.53 11.07
N ASN A 86 2.07 -38.41 10.07
CA ASN A 86 0.99 -39.36 9.91
C ASN A 86 1.56 -40.76 10.16
N SER A 87 0.88 -41.52 11.04
CA SER A 87 1.15 -42.91 11.44
C SER A 87 2.32 -43.60 10.71
N ASN A 88 3.46 -43.67 11.41
CA ASN A 88 4.71 -44.36 11.06
C ASN A 88 5.58 -43.80 9.92
N GLN A 89 5.33 -42.60 9.39
CA GLN A 89 6.25 -41.94 8.45
C GLN A 89 6.36 -40.44 8.70
N GLU A 90 7.58 -39.95 8.97
CA GLU A 90 7.88 -38.52 8.91
C GLU A 90 7.91 -38.09 7.44
N ILE A 91 6.98 -37.20 7.06
CA ILE A 91 6.95 -36.61 5.72
C ILE A 91 7.26 -35.12 5.87
N GLU A 92 8.36 -34.70 5.27
CA GLU A 92 8.79 -33.31 5.20
C GLU A 92 8.40 -32.70 3.85
N TYR A 93 7.54 -31.68 3.88
CA TYR A 93 7.14 -30.93 2.70
C TYR A 93 7.87 -29.58 2.67
N ASN A 94 8.67 -29.35 1.64
CA ASN A 94 9.30 -28.07 1.38
C ASN A 94 8.49 -27.30 0.33
N TYR A 95 7.79 -26.25 0.78
CA TYR A 95 7.08 -25.32 -0.10
C TYR A 95 7.90 -24.04 -0.24
N THR A 96 8.35 -23.75 -1.46
CA THR A 96 9.01 -22.47 -1.75
C THR A 96 7.93 -21.44 -2.10
N LYS A 97 7.77 -20.42 -1.26
CA LYS A 97 6.95 -19.24 -1.52
C LYS A 97 7.83 -18.11 -2.05
N TYR A 98 7.42 -17.53 -3.17
CA TYR A 98 8.06 -16.33 -3.71
C TYR A 98 7.30 -15.09 -3.21
N GLU A 99 8.04 -14.15 -2.62
CA GLU A 99 7.55 -12.81 -2.29
C GLU A 99 8.22 -11.81 -3.23
N TYR A 100 7.47 -10.82 -3.69
CA TYR A 100 7.93 -9.87 -4.68
C TYR A 100 7.84 -8.45 -4.11
N LYS A 101 8.91 -7.69 -4.34
CA LYS A 101 9.00 -6.28 -3.99
C LYS A 101 9.41 -5.47 -5.21
N ILE A 102 9.05 -4.20 -5.22
CA ILE A 102 9.42 -3.24 -6.26
C ILE A 102 9.60 -1.87 -5.63
N SER A 103 10.58 -1.09 -6.10
CA SER A 103 10.66 0.33 -5.75
C SER A 103 10.11 1.16 -6.90
N LEU A 104 9.34 2.20 -6.57
CA LEU A 104 8.56 2.99 -7.53
C LEU A 104 8.69 4.47 -7.21
N ALA A 105 8.81 5.31 -8.24
CA ALA A 105 8.62 6.75 -8.12
C ALA A 105 7.35 7.18 -8.84
N ILE A 106 6.52 7.98 -8.18
CA ILE A 106 5.19 8.36 -8.64
C ILE A 106 5.07 9.88 -8.64
N ALA A 107 4.91 10.47 -9.81
CA ALA A 107 4.62 11.89 -9.99
C ALA A 107 3.17 12.23 -9.60
N LEU A 108 3.01 13.40 -8.98
CA LEU A 108 1.75 13.90 -8.45
C LEU A 108 1.25 15.11 -9.22
N CYS A 109 2.00 16.21 -9.17
CA CYS A 109 1.63 17.50 -9.75
C CYS A 109 2.86 18.38 -9.99
N GLU A 110 2.66 19.44 -10.75
CA GLU A 110 3.66 20.49 -10.98
C GLU A 110 3.81 21.41 -9.76
N GLY A 111 5.03 21.85 -9.50
CA GLY A 111 5.43 22.85 -8.52
C GLY A 111 5.56 22.33 -7.09
N GLU A 112 5.96 23.22 -6.20
CA GLU A 112 6.16 22.91 -4.78
C GLU A 112 4.82 22.67 -4.07
N ILE A 113 4.68 21.53 -3.40
CA ILE A 113 3.55 21.18 -2.54
C ILE A 113 3.91 21.39 -1.06
N ASP A 114 2.91 21.62 -0.20
CA ASP A 114 3.15 21.67 1.25
C ASP A 114 3.43 20.26 1.79
N TYR A 115 2.49 19.34 1.57
CA TYR A 115 2.59 17.95 1.97
C TYR A 115 1.55 17.05 1.31
N VAL A 116 1.80 15.74 1.37
CA VAL A 116 0.82 14.71 1.02
C VAL A 116 0.16 14.21 2.30
N SER A 117 -1.15 14.36 2.40
CA SER A 117 -1.94 14.08 3.60
C SER A 117 -2.31 12.60 3.71
N ARG A 118 -2.95 12.02 2.67
CA ARG A 118 -3.41 10.63 2.65
C ARG A 118 -2.95 9.92 1.38
N ILE A 119 -2.80 8.62 1.49
CA ILE A 119 -2.44 7.74 0.38
C ILE A 119 -3.47 6.62 0.33
N TRP A 120 -4.04 6.39 -0.85
CA TRP A 120 -4.92 5.28 -1.11
C TRP A 120 -4.26 4.30 -2.08
N ILE A 121 -4.39 3.02 -1.76
CA ILE A 121 -3.98 1.92 -2.62
C ILE A 121 -5.20 1.07 -2.92
N ASN A 122 -5.58 0.99 -4.20
CA ASN A 122 -6.86 0.38 -4.62
C ASN A 122 -8.06 0.89 -3.80
N ASP A 123 -8.13 2.21 -3.63
CA ASP A 123 -9.18 2.95 -2.90
C ASP A 123 -9.24 2.73 -1.38
N ILE A 124 -8.30 1.98 -0.81
CA ILE A 124 -8.16 1.79 0.64
C ILE A 124 -7.10 2.75 1.17
N ILE A 125 -7.42 3.50 2.23
CA ILE A 125 -6.45 4.36 2.94
C ILE A 125 -5.42 3.47 3.61
N ILE A 126 -4.14 3.79 3.40
CA ILE A 126 -3.03 3.10 4.06
C ILE A 126 -2.39 4.00 5.12
N ASP A 127 -1.84 3.36 6.15
CA ASP A 127 -0.90 4.00 7.05
C ASP A 127 0.47 4.11 6.36
N LYS A 128 1.00 5.33 6.30
CA LYS A 128 2.31 5.63 5.69
C LYS A 128 3.45 4.98 6.46
N SER A 129 3.30 4.80 7.77
CA SER A 129 4.34 4.27 8.66
C SER A 129 4.70 2.81 8.36
N LEU A 130 3.81 2.09 7.67
CA LEU A 130 4.01 0.70 7.26
C LEU A 130 4.87 0.55 6.00
N TYR A 131 5.22 1.65 5.34
CA TYR A 131 5.96 1.67 4.08
C TYR A 131 7.12 2.65 4.16
N ASN A 132 8.22 2.34 3.46
CA ASN A 132 9.33 3.26 3.33
C ASN A 132 9.02 4.24 2.19
N ILE A 133 8.60 5.45 2.56
CA ILE A 133 8.12 6.48 1.64
C ILE A 133 8.99 7.72 1.77
N ARG A 134 9.47 8.24 0.65
CA ARG A 134 10.11 9.55 0.56
C ARG A 134 9.28 10.48 -0.31
N VAL A 135 9.00 11.68 0.21
CA VAL A 135 8.20 12.69 -0.50
C VAL A 135 9.11 13.82 -0.96
N TYR A 136 9.11 14.07 -2.26
CA TYR A 136 9.79 15.19 -2.90
C TYR A 136 8.74 16.24 -3.24
N ARG A 137 8.92 17.44 -2.69
CA ARG A 137 7.90 18.49 -2.76
C ARG A 137 7.77 19.13 -4.13
N GLY A 138 8.73 18.94 -5.04
CA GLY A 138 8.72 19.57 -6.36
C GLY A 138 9.36 20.94 -6.41
N SER A 139 10.29 21.23 -5.49
CA SER A 139 11.06 22.49 -5.56
C SER A 139 12.09 22.43 -6.70
N GLU A 140 12.42 23.60 -7.26
CA GLU A 140 13.44 23.70 -8.33
C GLU A 140 14.84 23.31 -7.85
N ASN A 141 15.09 23.37 -6.55
CA ASN A 141 16.41 23.07 -5.96
C ASN A 141 16.51 21.63 -5.44
N GLN A 142 15.48 20.79 -5.65
CA GLN A 142 15.53 19.43 -5.13
C GLN A 142 16.63 18.61 -5.82
N MET A 143 17.25 17.73 -5.02
CA MET A 143 18.24 16.78 -5.49
C MET A 143 17.59 15.46 -5.89
N PRO A 144 18.24 14.64 -6.72
CA PRO A 144 17.73 13.31 -7.06
C PRO A 144 17.61 12.41 -5.84
N ASP A 145 16.71 11.43 -5.93
CA ASP A 145 16.54 10.42 -4.89
C ASP A 145 17.74 9.47 -4.84
N SER A 146 18.20 9.19 -3.62
CA SER A 146 19.40 8.37 -3.38
C SER A 146 19.23 6.89 -3.74
N LEU A 147 18.01 6.35 -3.68
CA LEU A 147 17.72 4.99 -4.14
C LEU A 147 17.71 4.92 -5.66
N ILE A 148 17.09 5.90 -6.32
CA ILE A 148 17.10 5.96 -7.79
C ILE A 148 18.54 6.13 -8.28
N GLU A 149 19.33 7.03 -7.67
CA GLU A 149 20.75 7.21 -8.00
C GLU A 149 21.57 5.95 -7.75
N LYS A 150 21.26 5.18 -6.69
CA LYS A 150 21.95 3.92 -6.41
C LYS A 150 21.66 2.84 -7.46
N VAL A 151 20.46 2.82 -8.03
CA VAL A 151 20.06 1.84 -9.05
C VAL A 151 20.56 2.24 -10.45
N GLU A 152 20.36 3.50 -10.84
CA GLU A 152 20.72 3.99 -12.18
C GLU A 152 22.22 4.36 -12.31
N GLY A 153 22.89 4.62 -11.18
CA GLY A 153 24.26 5.08 -11.14
C GLY A 153 24.39 6.57 -10.83
N LYS A 154 25.51 6.93 -10.18
CA LYS A 154 25.78 8.28 -9.70
C LYS A 154 25.81 9.29 -10.84
N GLY A 155 25.00 10.34 -10.74
CA GLY A 155 24.89 11.38 -11.78
C GLY A 155 24.11 10.98 -13.04
N CYS A 156 23.60 9.74 -13.14
CA CYS A 156 22.78 9.28 -14.25
C CYS A 156 21.27 9.44 -14.01
N THR A 157 20.88 9.96 -12.85
CA THR A 157 19.47 10.08 -12.46
C THR A 157 18.95 11.52 -12.51
N THR A 158 17.68 11.68 -12.86
CA THR A 158 17.01 12.97 -12.89
C THR A 158 16.49 13.34 -11.51
N ALA A 159 16.59 14.64 -11.17
CA ALA A 159 16.04 15.15 -9.91
C ALA A 159 14.52 15.43 -9.97
N PHE A 160 13.90 15.28 -11.14
CA PHE A 160 12.50 15.64 -11.42
C PHE A 160 12.11 17.03 -10.87
N ARG A 161 12.98 18.03 -11.01
CA ARG A 161 12.76 19.41 -10.50
C ARG A 161 11.47 19.99 -11.07
N GLY A 162 10.79 20.78 -10.24
CA GLY A 162 9.48 21.36 -10.59
C GLY A 162 8.32 20.35 -10.56
N ILE A 163 8.56 19.08 -10.23
CA ILE A 163 7.51 18.05 -10.11
C ILE A 163 7.53 17.48 -8.70
N ALA A 164 6.38 17.50 -8.03
CA ALA A 164 6.19 16.80 -6.78
C ALA A 164 6.01 15.31 -7.05
N TYR A 165 6.81 14.47 -6.39
CA TYR A 165 6.77 13.02 -6.57
C TYR A 165 7.01 12.28 -5.25
N ILE A 166 6.57 11.03 -5.19
CA ILE A 166 6.75 10.15 -4.06
C ILE A 166 7.51 8.90 -4.50
N VAL A 167 8.52 8.52 -3.72
CA VAL A 167 9.25 7.27 -3.87
C VAL A 167 8.78 6.28 -2.83
N PHE A 168 8.38 5.10 -3.28
CA PHE A 168 8.17 3.91 -2.46
C PHE A 168 9.38 3.00 -2.60
N GLU A 169 10.03 2.68 -1.49
CA GLU A 169 11.13 1.72 -1.46
C GLU A 169 10.63 0.34 -1.05
N ASP A 170 11.03 -0.71 -1.79
CA ASP A 170 10.77 -2.11 -1.46
C ASP A 170 9.26 -2.42 -1.22
N PHE A 171 8.38 -1.81 -2.02
CA PHE A 171 6.92 -1.97 -1.93
C PHE A 171 6.49 -3.42 -2.16
N PRO A 172 5.78 -4.05 -1.20
CA PRO A 172 5.44 -5.48 -1.27
C PRO A 172 4.20 -5.73 -2.15
N ILE A 173 4.41 -6.09 -3.43
CA ILE A 173 3.31 -6.38 -4.37
C ILE A 173 2.63 -7.73 -4.10
N SER A 174 3.24 -8.61 -3.29
CA SER A 174 2.62 -9.88 -2.92
C SER A 174 1.30 -9.75 -2.17
N LYS A 175 1.07 -8.61 -1.50
CA LYS A 175 -0.22 -8.27 -0.90
C LYS A 175 -1.29 -7.90 -1.94
N PHE A 176 -0.88 -7.55 -3.16
CA PHE A 176 -1.72 -7.02 -4.24
C PHE A 176 -1.82 -7.97 -5.42
N LYS A 177 -1.91 -9.29 -5.14
CA LYS A 177 -1.96 -10.36 -6.17
C LYS A 177 -0.81 -10.27 -7.18
N ASN A 178 0.36 -9.81 -6.71
CA ASN A 178 1.55 -9.58 -7.51
C ASN A 178 1.32 -8.68 -8.73
N LYS A 179 0.46 -7.66 -8.57
CA LYS A 179 0.27 -6.59 -9.54
C LYS A 179 0.54 -5.25 -8.87
N ILE A 180 1.04 -4.29 -9.65
CA ILE A 180 1.17 -2.91 -9.17
C ILE A 180 -0.26 -2.35 -8.98
N PRO A 181 -0.61 -1.88 -7.77
CA PRO A 181 -1.94 -1.36 -7.50
C PRO A 181 -2.10 0.07 -8.03
N LYS A 182 -3.35 0.57 -8.00
CA LYS A 182 -3.63 1.98 -8.29
C LYS A 182 -3.31 2.83 -7.07
N PHE A 183 -2.54 3.89 -7.26
CA PHE A 183 -2.19 4.83 -6.21
C PHE A 183 -2.95 6.15 -6.38
N HIS A 184 -3.62 6.60 -5.33
CA HIS A 184 -4.17 7.95 -5.24
C HIS A 184 -3.60 8.67 -4.03
N PHE A 185 -3.48 9.99 -4.14
CA PHE A 185 -2.83 10.82 -3.13
C PHE A 185 -3.67 12.05 -2.85
N GLU A 186 -3.72 12.45 -1.59
CA GLU A 186 -4.30 13.72 -1.18
C GLU A 186 -3.16 14.72 -1.08
N VAL A 187 -3.08 15.60 -2.06
CA VAL A 187 -2.04 16.62 -2.14
C VAL A 187 -2.60 17.91 -1.60
N ILE A 188 -1.82 18.57 -0.75
CA ILE A 188 -2.09 19.93 -0.32
C ILE A 188 -1.03 20.83 -0.92
N LYS A 189 -1.48 21.79 -1.71
CA LYS A 189 -0.64 22.79 -2.34
C LYS A 189 -1.29 24.16 -2.19
N ASN A 190 -0.75 24.96 -1.31
CA ASN A 190 -1.11 26.36 -1.18
C ASN A 190 -0.57 27.15 -2.37
N ASP A 191 -1.26 28.24 -2.69
CA ASP A 191 -0.75 29.18 -3.66
C ASP A 191 0.41 29.97 -3.02
N ASN A 192 1.64 29.58 -3.37
CA ASN A 192 2.86 30.26 -2.95
C ASN A 192 3.17 31.49 -3.80
N SER A 193 2.21 32.00 -4.58
CA SER A 193 2.27 33.36 -5.09
C SER A 193 2.69 34.28 -3.95
N LYS A 194 3.73 35.10 -4.16
CA LYS A 194 4.26 36.07 -3.18
C LYS A 194 3.25 37.18 -2.84
N ASN A 195 1.97 36.92 -3.06
CA ASN A 195 0.89 37.77 -2.65
C ASN A 195 0.75 37.66 -1.13
N THR A 196 1.30 38.66 -0.44
CA THR A 196 1.19 38.81 1.02
C THR A 196 -0.26 38.95 1.47
N ASP A 197 -1.17 39.29 0.56
CA ASP A 197 -2.58 39.54 0.85
C ASP A 197 -3.45 38.28 0.73
N SER A 198 -2.85 37.11 0.50
CA SER A 198 -3.60 35.85 0.53
C SER A 198 -4.07 35.55 1.96
N LEU A 199 -5.31 35.06 2.10
CA LEU A 199 -5.90 34.74 3.40
C LEU A 199 -5.02 33.77 4.21
N GLN A 200 -4.31 32.87 3.53
CA GLN A 200 -3.39 31.92 4.15
C GLN A 200 -2.18 32.62 4.79
N ASN A 201 -1.66 33.68 4.17
CA ASN A 201 -0.54 34.46 4.69
C ASN A 201 -0.98 35.50 5.74
N LEU A 202 -2.24 35.92 5.71
CA LEU A 202 -2.81 36.91 6.64
C LEU A 202 -3.19 36.30 8.01
N ILE A 203 -3.50 35.01 8.07
CA ILE A 203 -3.85 34.34 9.33
C ILE A 203 -2.57 34.07 10.13
N SER A 204 -2.29 34.91 11.12
CA SER A 204 -1.12 34.76 12.01
C SER A 204 -1.37 33.77 13.17
N SER A 205 -2.61 33.64 13.63
CA SER A 205 -2.96 32.81 14.78
C SER A 205 -4.44 32.46 14.79
N VAL A 206 -4.75 31.26 15.27
CA VAL A 206 -6.12 30.79 15.53
C VAL A 206 -6.19 30.38 17.00
N VAL A 207 -7.09 31.01 17.75
CA VAL A 207 -7.42 30.56 19.11
C VAL A 207 -8.56 29.57 19.00
N ILE A 208 -8.29 28.31 19.33
CA ILE A 208 -9.30 27.27 19.44
C ILE A 208 -9.56 27.05 20.93
N ILE A 209 -10.83 27.13 21.34
CA ILE A 209 -11.28 26.67 22.67
C ILE A 209 -12.01 25.33 22.44
N PRO A 210 -11.29 24.19 22.45
CA PRO A 210 -11.94 22.90 22.32
C PRO A 210 -12.74 22.64 23.59
N GLY A 211 -14.07 22.64 23.50
CA GLY A 211 -14.94 22.32 24.63
C GLY A 211 -15.45 23.52 25.42
N SER A 212 -16.00 24.54 24.76
CA SER A 212 -16.92 25.49 25.42
C SER A 212 -18.29 24.85 25.67
N GLY A 213 -18.31 23.68 26.31
CA GLY A 213 -19.51 23.01 26.79
C GLY A 213 -19.67 23.24 28.29
N GLU A 214 -20.91 23.32 28.76
CA GLU A 214 -21.29 23.66 30.15
C GLU A 214 -20.61 22.78 31.22
N TYR A 215 -20.22 21.54 30.89
CA TYR A 215 -19.71 20.55 31.85
C TYR A 215 -18.31 20.01 31.51
N VAL A 216 -17.53 20.71 30.68
CA VAL A 216 -16.25 20.20 30.15
C VAL A 216 -15.14 20.17 31.20
N TYR A 217 -15.16 21.08 32.18
CA TYR A 217 -14.19 21.12 33.29
C TYR A 217 -14.75 20.56 34.60
N ASP A 218 -15.96 19.99 34.58
CA ASP A 218 -16.53 19.41 35.78
C ASP A 218 -15.74 18.15 36.15
N THR A 219 -15.28 18.07 37.40
CA THR A 219 -14.59 16.91 37.97
C THR A 219 -15.56 15.78 38.29
N THR A 220 -16.86 16.07 38.30
CA THR A 220 -17.91 15.10 38.55
C THR A 220 -18.59 14.68 37.24
N VAL A 221 -18.94 13.40 37.13
CA VAL A 221 -19.63 12.90 35.95
C VAL A 221 -21.04 13.47 35.94
N GLN A 222 -21.37 14.23 34.91
CA GLN A 222 -22.70 14.76 34.71
C GLN A 222 -23.50 13.80 33.83
N THR A 223 -24.76 13.56 34.19
CA THR A 223 -25.69 12.72 33.43
C THR A 223 -26.91 13.54 33.03
N LYS A 224 -27.36 13.33 31.79
CA LYS A 224 -28.64 13.87 31.31
C LYS A 224 -29.63 12.72 31.22
N SER A 225 -30.72 12.82 31.97
CA SER A 225 -31.82 11.86 31.92
C SER A 225 -32.78 12.24 30.80
N TYR A 226 -33.06 11.28 29.92
CA TYR A 226 -34.09 11.41 28.89
C TYR A 226 -35.32 10.62 29.31
N TYR A 227 -36.51 11.20 29.09
CA TYR A 227 -37.77 10.51 29.32
C TYR A 227 -38.00 9.53 28.16
N LYS A 228 -38.13 8.24 28.47
CA LYS A 228 -38.51 7.20 27.51
C LYS A 228 -39.94 6.77 27.83
N ASN A 229 -40.82 6.85 26.84
CA ASN A 229 -42.28 6.72 27.04
C ASN A 229 -42.68 5.36 27.67
N GLU A 230 -43.37 5.47 28.81
CA GLU A 230 -44.24 4.52 29.54
C GLU A 230 -43.77 3.06 29.80
N PRO A 231 -43.87 2.56 31.06
CA PRO A 231 -44.14 3.27 32.32
C PRO A 231 -42.83 3.48 33.10
N TYR A 232 -42.33 4.73 33.09
CA TYR A 232 -41.28 5.27 33.97
C TYR A 232 -39.85 4.68 33.83
N GLU A 233 -39.33 4.59 32.61
CA GLU A 233 -37.93 4.24 32.40
C GLU A 233 -37.12 5.48 31.98
N TYR A 234 -36.09 5.81 32.76
CA TYR A 234 -35.18 6.91 32.48
C TYR A 234 -33.90 6.35 31.84
N GLU A 235 -33.45 6.95 30.75
CA GLU A 235 -32.14 6.65 30.16
C GLU A 235 -31.16 7.76 30.55
N GLU A 236 -30.14 7.42 31.35
CA GLU A 236 -29.07 8.34 31.73
C GLU A 236 -27.92 8.25 30.74
N VAL A 237 -27.60 9.38 30.11
CA VAL A 237 -26.44 9.49 29.21
C VAL A 237 -25.41 10.40 29.87
N LYS A 238 -24.17 9.90 30.00
CA LYS A 238 -23.03 10.69 30.50
C LYS A 238 -22.69 11.79 29.48
N ILE A 239 -22.60 13.04 29.94
CA ILE A 239 -22.35 14.20 29.07
C ILE A 239 -20.93 14.73 29.16
N ASN A 240 -20.13 14.32 30.15
CA ASN A 240 -18.70 14.54 30.20
C ASN A 240 -17.93 13.21 30.32
N CYS A 241 -16.80 13.11 29.61
CA CYS A 241 -15.98 11.90 29.52
C CYS A 241 -14.67 12.01 30.33
N ASN A 242 -14.59 12.92 31.29
CA ASN A 242 -13.43 13.04 32.18
C ASN A 242 -13.50 11.94 33.24
N THR A 243 -13.37 10.67 32.84
CA THR A 243 -13.09 9.59 33.78
C THR A 243 -11.59 9.57 34.05
N GLU A 244 -11.29 9.58 35.34
CA GLU A 244 -9.99 9.58 36.02
C GLU A 244 -8.92 8.73 35.30
N HIS A 245 -7.71 9.29 35.22
CA HIS A 245 -6.48 8.53 35.03
C HIS A 245 -6.20 7.65 36.24
#